data_AF-A0A8S3S5W5-F1
#
_entry.id   AF-A0A8S3S5W5-F1
#
_cell.length_a   1.000
_cell.length_b   1.000
_cell.length_c   1.000
_cell.angle_alpha   90.00
_cell.angle_beta   90.00
_cell.angle_gamma   90.00
#
_symmetry.space_group_name_H-M   'P 1'
#
loop_
_entity.id
_entity.type
_entity.pdbx_description
1 polymer ?
#
loop_
_entity_poly.entity_id
_entity_poly.type
_entity_poly.pdbx_seq_one_letter_code
_entity_poly.pdbx_strand_id
1 'polypeptide(L)'
;MATSNCIKCGPCGADKTISAAVIWCYNCNEGLCSKCSVQHKRLKLTHGHKTFDVKTYTKLPQINTECHEHSRQFDLYCQIHLTPCCDECVSIQHSKCSEIKCLATVIDKTKTAIITNLLEKDIASILSTFDEVINTKTENIKHGDEKQQKIQEDIKEITKGLQSNHLDRLKVELQNDLDSVWDDEKLKTKAFINEIEEKKTDLNEILHSLLALSKHSSKTQQFLGVHQIEQQMNQYKRYIDELWQDGRMKDVCIDVEENSNFLKVVTALESLESLGHVFVVRKEASRDNDNIFREVQVECRDSPFFRNISLELETKKDILHINDTLQVVTAMICLTDNRVILIAGKEKYFYLGLTAFSRKILKY
;
A
#
# COMPACT_ATOMS: atom_id res chain seq x y z
N MET A 1 23.77 -20.09 16.20
CA MET A 1 25.22 -20.36 16.12
C MET A 1 25.42 -21.87 16.10
N ALA A 2 25.66 -22.44 14.92
CA ALA A 2 25.83 -23.88 14.76
C ALA A 2 27.21 -24.29 15.29
N THR A 3 27.24 -25.14 16.31
CA THR A 3 28.46 -25.77 16.80
C THR A 3 29.01 -26.70 15.72
N SER A 4 29.96 -26.22 14.94
CA SER A 4 30.74 -27.02 14.00
C SER A 4 31.39 -28.17 14.78
N ASN A 5 30.89 -29.39 14.59
CA ASN A 5 31.52 -30.62 15.08
C ASN A 5 32.91 -30.71 14.44
N CYS A 6 33.94 -30.23 15.15
CA CYS A 6 35.29 -30.19 14.66
C CYS A 6 35.89 -31.59 14.77
N ILE A 7 35.93 -32.32 13.66
CA ILE A 7 36.56 -33.65 13.57
C ILE A 7 38.02 -33.51 14.00
N LYS A 8 38.44 -34.32 14.97
CA LYS A 8 39.80 -34.29 15.52
C LYS A 8 40.74 -35.19 14.70
N CYS A 9 42.02 -34.86 14.73
CA CYS A 9 43.05 -35.70 14.13
C CYS A 9 43.25 -36.97 14.97
N GLY A 10 43.10 -38.15 14.35
CA GLY A 10 43.26 -39.46 14.99
C GLY A 10 44.65 -39.67 15.59
N PRO A 11 45.74 -39.56 14.79
CA PRO A 11 47.10 -39.74 15.30
C PRO A 11 47.46 -38.76 16.41
N CYS A 12 47.12 -37.48 16.26
CA CYS A 12 47.36 -36.48 17.32
C CYS A 12 46.61 -36.82 18.60
N GLY A 13 45.36 -37.29 18.48
CA GLY A 13 44.53 -37.70 19.61
C GLY A 13 45.13 -38.88 20.38
N ALA A 14 45.73 -39.85 19.68
CA ALA A 14 46.47 -40.96 20.29
C ALA A 14 47.70 -40.48 21.08
N ASP A 15 48.39 -39.45 20.57
CA ASP A 15 49.53 -38.79 21.23
C ASP A 15 49.13 -37.73 22.28
N LYS A 16 47.85 -37.69 22.71
CA LYS A 16 47.28 -36.71 23.64
C LYS A 16 47.40 -35.24 23.21
N THR A 17 47.61 -34.98 21.91
CA THR A 17 47.62 -33.65 21.32
C THR A 17 46.31 -33.37 20.59
N ILE A 18 45.69 -32.21 20.84
CA ILE A 18 44.41 -31.87 20.20
C ILE A 18 44.69 -31.01 18.97
N SER A 19 44.59 -31.62 17.79
CA SER A 19 44.67 -30.92 16.50
C SER A 19 43.41 -31.17 15.68
N ALA A 20 42.87 -30.12 15.06
CA ALA A 20 41.74 -30.24 14.14
C ALA A 20 42.13 -30.98 12.86
N ALA A 21 41.27 -31.89 12.40
CA ALA A 21 41.43 -32.53 11.11
C ALA A 21 41.06 -31.56 9.99
N VAL A 22 41.88 -31.53 8.95
CA VAL A 22 41.60 -30.82 7.69
C VAL A 22 41.28 -31.79 6.56
N ILE A 23 41.78 -33.02 6.67
CA ILE A 23 41.60 -34.07 5.67
C ILE A 23 41.04 -35.31 6.36
N TRP A 24 40.07 -35.96 5.73
CA TRP A 24 39.57 -37.28 6.11
C TRP A 24 40.21 -38.34 5.22
N CYS A 25 40.78 -39.39 5.81
CA CYS A 25 41.27 -40.56 5.07
C CYS A 25 40.20 -41.65 5.09
N TYR A 26 39.69 -42.03 3.91
CA TYR A 26 38.65 -43.06 3.79
C TYR A 26 39.18 -44.43 4.19
N ASN A 27 40.39 -44.78 3.73
CA ASN A 27 40.98 -46.10 3.98
C ASN A 27 41.32 -46.35 5.45
N CYS A 28 41.67 -45.30 6.20
CA CYS A 28 41.98 -45.39 7.62
C CYS A 28 40.82 -45.00 8.53
N ASN A 29 39.69 -44.57 7.94
CA ASN A 29 38.50 -44.10 8.64
C ASN A 29 38.81 -43.08 9.76
N GLU A 30 39.75 -42.16 9.50
CA GLU A 30 40.24 -41.21 10.49
C GLU A 30 40.47 -39.80 9.92
N GLY A 31 40.33 -38.80 10.78
CA GLY A 31 40.68 -37.42 10.48
C GLY A 31 42.18 -37.17 10.64
N LEU A 32 42.76 -36.37 9.77
CA LEU A 32 44.17 -36.00 9.76
C LEU A 32 44.33 -34.48 9.77
N CYS A 33 45.15 -33.96 10.68
CA CYS A 33 45.59 -32.56 10.64
C CYS A 33 46.56 -32.33 9.48
N SER A 34 46.87 -31.07 9.18
CA SER A 34 47.73 -30.73 8.03
C SER A 34 49.08 -31.48 8.07
N LYS A 35 49.72 -31.57 9.23
CA LYS A 35 51.00 -32.29 9.41
C LYS A 35 50.86 -33.80 9.22
N CYS A 36 49.88 -34.41 9.89
CA CYS A 36 49.63 -35.86 9.80
C CYS A 36 49.24 -36.26 8.38
N SER A 37 48.50 -35.42 7.65
CA SER A 37 48.11 -35.70 6.26
C SER A 37 49.32 -35.79 5.30
N VAL A 38 50.34 -34.95 5.49
CA VAL A 38 51.55 -34.96 4.67
C VAL A 38 52.36 -36.21 4.95
N GLN A 39 52.51 -36.58 6.22
CA GLN A 39 53.20 -37.81 6.61
C GLN A 39 52.45 -39.06 6.13
N HIS A 40 51.12 -39.07 6.28
CA HIS A 40 50.24 -40.13 5.79
C HIS A 40 50.40 -40.36 4.28
N LYS A 41 50.55 -39.30 3.49
CA LYS A 41 50.82 -39.43 2.05
C LYS A 41 52.24 -39.87 1.73
N ARG A 42 53.22 -39.65 2.61
CA ARG A 42 54.64 -40.02 2.37
C ARG A 42 54.97 -41.46 2.75
N LEU A 43 54.24 -42.04 3.68
CA LEU A 43 54.46 -43.41 4.12
C LEU A 43 54.08 -44.40 3.01
N LYS A 44 54.97 -45.35 2.71
CA LYS A 44 54.76 -46.35 1.65
C LYS A 44 53.43 -47.11 1.79
N LEU A 45 52.99 -47.34 3.03
CA LEU A 45 51.74 -48.07 3.34
C LEU A 45 50.47 -47.26 3.05
N THR A 46 50.52 -45.93 3.18
CA THR A 46 49.32 -45.08 3.15
C THR A 46 49.34 -44.03 2.02
N HIS A 47 50.43 -43.98 1.23
CA HIS A 47 50.61 -43.08 0.09
C HIS A 47 49.47 -43.18 -0.94
N GLY A 48 48.85 -44.36 -1.10
CA GLY A 48 47.76 -44.60 -2.05
C GLY A 48 46.34 -44.38 -1.51
N HIS A 49 46.18 -43.93 -0.27
CA HIS A 49 44.86 -43.80 0.33
C HIS A 49 44.04 -42.65 -0.26
N LYS A 50 42.72 -42.88 -0.39
CA LYS A 50 41.76 -41.87 -0.83
C LYS A 50 41.47 -40.89 0.31
N THR A 51 41.76 -39.62 0.08
CA THR A 51 41.60 -38.55 1.07
C THR A 51 40.67 -37.45 0.57
N PHE A 52 39.80 -36.94 1.43
CA PHE A 52 38.86 -35.86 1.14
C PHE A 52 39.08 -34.68 2.09
N ASP A 53 38.77 -33.45 1.66
CA ASP A 53 38.68 -32.33 2.60
C ASP A 53 37.57 -32.59 3.61
N VAL A 54 37.80 -32.28 4.88
CA VAL A 54 36.82 -32.52 5.96
C VAL A 54 35.50 -31.81 5.68
N LYS A 55 35.49 -30.61 5.07
CA LYS A 55 34.25 -29.90 4.71
C LYS A 55 33.46 -30.60 3.61
N THR A 56 34.14 -31.38 2.77
CA THR A 56 33.50 -32.20 1.74
C THR A 56 32.97 -33.48 2.36
N TYR A 57 33.76 -34.11 3.23
CA TYR A 57 33.36 -35.29 3.99
C TYR A 57 32.12 -35.03 4.86
N THR A 58 32.05 -33.90 5.56
CA THR A 58 30.87 -33.56 6.38
C THR A 58 29.59 -33.33 5.57
N LYS A 59 29.71 -33.14 4.24
CA LYS A 59 28.56 -33.02 3.33
C LYS A 59 28.19 -34.35 2.69
N LEU A 60 29.03 -35.40 2.81
CA LEU A 60 28.67 -36.72 2.32
C LEU A 60 27.57 -37.29 3.23
N PRO A 61 26.53 -37.91 2.65
CA PRO A 61 25.56 -38.63 3.44
C PRO A 61 26.27 -39.77 4.19
N GLN A 62 26.00 -39.89 5.49
CA GLN A 62 26.42 -41.04 6.28
C GLN A 62 25.54 -42.23 5.90
N ILE A 63 25.95 -42.95 4.87
CA ILE A 63 25.24 -44.13 4.38
C ILE A 63 25.66 -45.31 5.26
N ASN A 64 24.70 -45.92 5.95
CA ASN A 64 24.97 -47.13 6.71
C ASN A 64 25.13 -48.32 5.77
N THR A 65 26.24 -49.05 5.92
CA THR A 65 26.51 -50.27 5.14
C THR A 65 26.04 -51.53 5.85
N GLU A 66 25.44 -51.39 7.03
CA GLU A 66 24.94 -52.47 7.87
C GLU A 66 23.43 -52.34 8.10
N CYS A 67 22.77 -53.49 8.25
CA CYS A 67 21.39 -53.58 8.66
C CYS A 67 21.23 -53.04 10.08
N HIS A 68 20.38 -52.02 10.24
CA HIS A 68 20.10 -51.42 11.55
C HIS A 68 19.45 -52.39 12.55
N GLU A 69 18.66 -53.36 12.06
CA GLU A 69 17.92 -54.28 12.92
C GLU A 69 18.78 -55.45 13.41
N HIS A 70 19.73 -55.91 12.59
CA HIS A 70 20.49 -57.14 12.86
C HIS A 70 22.01 -56.90 13.00
N SER A 71 22.49 -55.67 12.79
CA SER A 71 23.91 -55.29 12.82
C SER A 71 24.79 -56.19 11.94
N ARG A 72 24.27 -56.58 10.78
CA ARG A 72 24.96 -57.39 9.76
C ARG A 72 25.14 -56.61 8.47
N GLN A 73 26.15 -56.94 7.68
CA GLN A 73 26.37 -56.27 6.40
C GLN A 73 25.24 -56.56 5.40
N PHE A 74 25.00 -55.58 4.53
CA PHE A 74 24.07 -55.76 3.41
C PHE A 74 24.76 -56.53 2.29
N ASP A 75 24.40 -57.81 2.12
CA ASP A 75 24.96 -58.68 1.07
C ASP A 75 23.94 -59.00 -0.04
N LEU A 76 22.66 -58.75 0.23
CA LEU A 76 21.53 -59.10 -0.64
C LEU A 76 20.73 -57.85 -1.00
N TYR A 77 20.00 -57.90 -2.11
CA TYR A 77 19.12 -56.83 -2.57
C TYR A 77 17.77 -57.41 -2.98
N CYS A 78 16.70 -56.90 -2.37
CA CYS A 78 15.34 -57.28 -2.71
C CYS A 78 14.85 -56.43 -3.89
N GLN A 79 14.56 -57.04 -5.04
CA GLN A 79 14.08 -56.28 -6.20
C GLN A 79 12.62 -55.84 -6.09
N ILE A 80 11.83 -56.54 -5.27
CA ILE A 80 10.41 -56.22 -5.04
C ILE A 80 10.28 -54.93 -4.22
N HIS A 81 11.13 -54.78 -3.19
CA HIS A 81 11.10 -53.63 -2.29
C HIS A 81 12.14 -52.56 -2.64
N LEU A 82 13.04 -52.86 -3.58
CA LEU A 82 14.14 -51.99 -4.01
C LEU A 82 15.11 -51.59 -2.89
N THR A 83 15.32 -52.47 -1.90
CA THR A 83 16.13 -52.21 -0.71
C THR A 83 17.26 -53.23 -0.53
N PRO A 84 18.42 -52.81 0.03
CA PRO A 84 19.46 -53.74 0.48
C PRO A 84 19.02 -54.48 1.75
N CYS A 85 19.41 -55.75 1.89
CA CYS A 85 19.01 -56.66 2.96
C CYS A 85 20.20 -57.50 3.45
N CYS A 86 20.22 -57.86 4.75
CA CYS A 86 21.08 -58.93 5.26
C CYS A 86 20.39 -60.30 5.11
N ASP A 87 21.13 -61.38 5.36
CA ASP A 87 20.66 -62.77 5.33
C ASP A 87 19.46 -63.04 6.27
N GLU A 88 19.46 -62.39 7.43
CA GLU A 88 18.40 -62.51 8.44
C GLU A 88 17.11 -61.77 8.01
N CYS A 89 17.23 -60.57 7.45
CA CYS A 89 16.09 -59.85 6.85
C CYS A 89 15.43 -60.68 5.73
N VAL A 90 16.23 -61.40 4.94
CA VAL A 90 15.72 -62.27 3.89
C VAL A 90 14.90 -63.44 4.46
N SER A 91 15.36 -64.01 5.56
CA SER A 91 14.70 -65.16 6.20
C SER A 91 13.42 -64.78 6.95
N ILE A 92 13.33 -63.55 7.46
CA ILE A 92 12.21 -63.09 8.29
C ILE A 92 11.23 -62.23 7.50
N GLN A 93 11.70 -61.12 6.92
CA GLN A 93 10.86 -60.07 6.33
C GLN A 93 10.67 -60.25 4.83
N HIS A 94 11.67 -60.77 4.13
CA HIS A 94 11.61 -60.99 2.67
C HIS A 94 11.48 -62.48 2.29
N SER A 95 11.04 -63.34 3.21
CA SER A 95 10.94 -64.80 2.98
C SER A 95 9.98 -65.18 1.86
N LYS A 96 9.00 -64.31 1.56
CA LYS A 96 8.04 -64.45 0.47
C LYS A 96 8.44 -63.69 -0.80
N CYS A 97 9.58 -62.99 -0.80
CA CYS A 97 10.06 -62.28 -1.98
C CYS A 97 10.74 -63.26 -2.93
N SER A 98 10.24 -63.38 -4.15
CA SER A 98 10.79 -64.29 -5.16
C SER A 98 12.07 -63.81 -5.83
N GLU A 99 12.37 -62.50 -5.75
CA GLU A 99 13.49 -61.89 -6.48
C GLU A 99 14.50 -61.23 -5.53
N ILE A 100 15.39 -62.07 -4.98
CA ILE A 100 16.52 -61.64 -4.15
C ILE A 100 17.80 -61.92 -4.92
N LYS A 101 18.63 -60.88 -5.07
CA LYS A 101 19.91 -60.96 -5.79
C LYS A 101 21.06 -60.59 -4.87
N CYS A 102 22.25 -61.10 -5.17
CA CYS A 102 23.47 -60.64 -4.52
C CYS A 102 23.68 -59.15 -4.82
N LEU A 103 23.91 -58.35 -3.78
CA LEU A 103 24.06 -56.90 -3.90
C LEU A 103 25.24 -56.54 -4.81
N ALA A 104 26.36 -57.27 -4.72
CA ALA A 104 27.52 -57.07 -5.60
C ALA A 104 27.15 -57.21 -7.09
N THR A 105 26.36 -58.24 -7.44
CA THR A 105 25.89 -58.44 -8.82
C THR A 105 24.94 -57.33 -9.29
N VAL A 106 24.16 -56.74 -8.38
CA VAL A 106 23.29 -55.60 -8.69
C VAL A 106 24.13 -54.35 -8.91
N ILE A 107 25.12 -54.09 -8.06
CA ILE A 107 26.04 -52.95 -8.19
C ILE A 107 26.80 -53.01 -9.51
N ASP A 108 27.37 -54.16 -9.88
CA ASP A 108 28.14 -54.33 -11.13
C ASP A 108 27.28 -54.10 -12.38
N LYS A 109 25.99 -54.47 -12.32
CA LYS A 109 25.03 -54.24 -13.41
C LYS A 109 24.45 -52.83 -13.40
N THR A 110 24.50 -52.15 -12.26
CA THR A 110 23.99 -50.79 -12.12
C THR A 110 24.98 -49.82 -12.74
N LYS A 111 24.55 -49.15 -13.80
CA LYS A 111 25.33 -48.06 -14.41
C LYS A 111 25.17 -46.80 -13.58
N THR A 112 25.74 -46.78 -12.38
CA THR A 112 25.61 -45.68 -11.41
C THR A 112 25.92 -44.32 -12.02
N ALA A 113 26.93 -44.23 -12.89
CA ALA A 113 27.25 -43.00 -13.61
C ALA A 113 26.10 -42.47 -14.48
N ILE A 114 25.32 -43.34 -15.12
CA ILE A 114 24.16 -42.94 -15.95
C ILE A 114 23.03 -42.44 -15.05
N ILE A 115 22.73 -43.15 -13.97
CA ILE A 115 21.68 -42.75 -13.02
C ILE A 115 22.02 -41.41 -12.37
N THR A 116 23.27 -41.23 -11.95
CA THR A 116 23.75 -39.95 -11.39
C THR A 116 23.59 -38.81 -12.39
N ASN A 117 23.99 -39.00 -13.66
CA ASN A 117 23.85 -37.96 -14.69
C ASN A 117 22.38 -37.62 -15.00
N LEU A 118 21.47 -38.62 -14.97
CA LEU A 118 20.04 -38.38 -15.15
C LEU A 118 19.47 -37.57 -13.98
N LEU A 119 19.77 -37.98 -12.74
CA LEU A 119 19.34 -37.26 -11.55
C LEU A 119 19.90 -35.84 -11.49
N GLU A 120 21.16 -35.64 -11.86
CA GLU A 120 21.77 -34.32 -11.94
C GLU A 120 21.02 -33.42 -12.93
N LYS A 121 20.67 -33.95 -14.11
CA LYS A 121 19.89 -33.22 -15.12
C LYS A 121 18.47 -32.89 -14.63
N ASP A 122 17.80 -33.84 -13.99
CA ASP A 122 16.45 -33.64 -13.45
C ASP A 122 16.45 -32.59 -12.33
N ILE A 123 17.41 -32.67 -11.42
CA ILE A 123 17.60 -31.68 -10.34
C ILE A 123 17.89 -30.31 -10.94
N ALA A 124 18.77 -30.20 -11.93
CA ALA A 124 19.07 -28.94 -12.60
C ALA A 124 17.83 -28.34 -13.28
N SER A 125 17.01 -29.18 -13.94
CA SER A 125 15.75 -28.75 -14.57
C SER A 125 14.72 -28.25 -13.54
N ILE A 126 14.59 -28.95 -12.42
CA ILE A 126 13.69 -28.55 -11.33
C ILE A 126 14.14 -27.22 -10.72
N LEU A 127 15.44 -27.06 -10.45
CA LEU A 127 16.02 -25.82 -9.94
C LEU A 127 15.76 -24.65 -10.89
N SER A 128 15.99 -24.83 -12.20
CA SER A 128 15.69 -23.80 -13.20
C SER A 128 14.21 -23.40 -13.20
N THR A 129 13.30 -24.38 -13.08
CA THR A 129 11.85 -24.11 -13.01
C THR A 129 11.51 -23.32 -11.75
N PHE A 130 12.13 -23.63 -10.62
CA PHE A 130 11.93 -22.89 -9.37
C PHE A 130 12.44 -21.45 -9.49
N ASP A 131 13.59 -21.23 -10.11
CA ASP A 131 14.12 -19.89 -10.37
C ASP A 131 13.16 -19.07 -11.24
N GLU A 132 12.58 -19.66 -12.29
CA GLU A 132 11.57 -18.99 -13.13
C GLU A 132 10.30 -18.60 -12.35
N VAL A 133 9.81 -19.50 -11.48
CA VAL A 133 8.65 -19.23 -10.63
C VAL A 133 8.97 -18.11 -9.64
N ILE A 134 10.14 -18.14 -9.00
CA ILE A 134 10.59 -17.11 -8.06
C ILE A 134 10.68 -15.76 -8.76
N ASN A 135 11.31 -15.71 -9.94
CA ASN A 135 11.43 -14.47 -10.72
C ASN A 135 10.05 -13.92 -11.11
N THR A 136 9.18 -14.77 -11.67
CA THR A 136 7.82 -14.38 -12.05
C THR A 136 7.02 -13.86 -10.86
N LYS A 137 7.10 -14.51 -9.70
CA LYS A 137 6.38 -14.06 -8.50
C LYS A 137 6.97 -12.76 -7.94
N THR A 138 8.29 -12.59 -8.00
CA THR A 138 8.96 -11.35 -7.58
C THR A 138 8.55 -10.17 -8.46
N GLU A 139 8.51 -10.35 -9.78
CA GLU A 139 8.02 -9.32 -10.71
C GLU A 139 6.54 -8.98 -10.49
N ASN A 140 5.70 -9.99 -10.25
CA ASN A 140 4.28 -9.76 -9.94
C ASN A 140 4.08 -8.95 -8.65
N ILE A 141 4.90 -9.20 -7.62
CA ILE A 141 4.88 -8.40 -6.38
C ILE A 141 5.24 -6.95 -6.70
N LYS A 142 6.34 -6.73 -7.44
CA LYS A 142 6.77 -5.37 -7.82
C LYS A 142 5.69 -4.62 -8.60
N HIS A 143 5.08 -5.26 -9.59
CA HIS A 143 3.98 -4.67 -10.36
C HIS A 143 2.73 -4.43 -9.51
N GLY A 144 2.46 -5.31 -8.55
CA GLY A 144 1.41 -5.15 -7.55
C GLY A 144 1.64 -3.91 -6.69
N ASP A 145 2.86 -3.72 -6.19
CA ASP A 145 3.26 -2.57 -5.38
C ASP A 145 3.14 -1.26 -6.18
N GLU A 146 3.61 -1.24 -7.44
CA GLU A 146 3.48 -0.07 -8.33
C GLU A 146 2.01 0.30 -8.57
N LYS A 147 1.14 -0.69 -8.83
CA LYS A 147 -0.31 -0.45 -8.99
C LYS A 147 -0.97 0.01 -7.70
N GLN A 148 -0.60 -0.59 -6.56
CA GLN A 148 -1.12 -0.18 -5.26
C GLN A 148 -0.75 1.28 -4.98
N GLN A 149 0.50 1.67 -5.24
CA GLN A 149 0.94 3.05 -5.07
C GLN A 149 0.14 4.00 -5.95
N LYS A 150 -0.06 3.66 -7.23
CA LYS A 150 -0.88 4.46 -8.14
C LYS A 150 -2.32 4.62 -7.65
N ILE A 151 -2.96 3.54 -7.19
CA ILE A 151 -4.32 3.60 -6.63
C ILE A 151 -4.35 4.51 -5.38
N GLN A 152 -3.32 4.47 -4.54
CA GLN A 152 -3.23 5.37 -3.38
C GLN A 152 -3.08 6.84 -3.79
N GLU A 153 -2.33 7.13 -4.85
CA GLU A 153 -2.21 8.46 -5.42
C GLU A 153 -3.54 8.94 -6.01
N ASP A 154 -4.23 8.10 -6.78
CA ASP A 154 -5.55 8.39 -7.33
C ASP A 154 -6.58 8.67 -6.21
N ILE A 155 -6.59 7.87 -5.13
CA ILE A 155 -7.45 8.12 -3.95
C ILE A 155 -7.15 9.49 -3.32
N LYS A 156 -5.87 9.85 -3.18
CA LYS A 156 -5.47 11.16 -2.65
C LYS A 156 -5.92 12.28 -3.57
N GLU A 157 -5.78 12.12 -4.89
CA GLU A 157 -6.18 13.12 -5.86
C GLU A 157 -7.70 13.33 -5.88
N ILE A 158 -8.48 12.25 -5.85
CA ILE A 158 -9.96 12.32 -5.76
C ILE A 158 -10.37 13.00 -4.45
N THR A 159 -9.76 12.62 -3.33
CA THR A 159 -10.06 13.24 -2.01
C THR A 159 -9.72 14.72 -2.03
N LYS A 160 -8.56 15.08 -2.59
CA LYS A 160 -8.16 16.47 -2.77
C LYS A 160 -9.13 17.19 -3.69
N GLY A 161 -9.54 16.62 -4.82
CA GLY A 161 -10.50 17.23 -5.74
C GLY A 161 -11.86 17.52 -5.09
N LEU A 162 -12.35 16.61 -4.24
CA LEU A 162 -13.57 16.79 -3.46
C LEU A 162 -13.45 17.92 -2.43
N GLN A 163 -12.29 18.04 -1.78
CA GLN A 163 -12.03 19.08 -0.77
C GLN A 163 -11.68 20.45 -1.39
N SER A 164 -10.90 20.46 -2.47
CA SER A 164 -9.98 21.55 -2.83
C SER A 164 -10.56 22.65 -3.72
N ASN A 165 -11.63 22.43 -4.46
CA ASN A 165 -12.01 23.38 -5.52
C ASN A 165 -13.29 24.15 -5.25
N HIS A 166 -14.33 23.49 -4.75
CA HIS A 166 -15.60 24.19 -4.53
C HIS A 166 -15.73 24.71 -3.10
N LEU A 167 -15.38 23.89 -2.09
CA LEU A 167 -15.48 24.29 -0.68
C LEU A 167 -14.40 25.32 -0.32
N ASP A 168 -13.16 25.12 -0.75
CA ASP A 168 -12.09 26.10 -0.52
C ASP A 168 -12.38 27.43 -1.23
N ARG A 169 -12.94 27.40 -2.44
CA ARG A 169 -13.37 28.63 -3.13
C ARG A 169 -14.47 29.36 -2.35
N LEU A 170 -15.53 28.67 -1.94
CA LEU A 170 -16.63 29.27 -1.17
C LEU A 170 -16.13 29.82 0.18
N LYS A 171 -15.19 29.14 0.82
CA LYS A 171 -14.55 29.62 2.05
C LYS A 171 -13.80 30.93 1.81
N VAL A 172 -12.99 30.99 0.75
CA VAL A 172 -12.23 32.20 0.39
C VAL A 172 -13.18 33.34 0.02
N GLU A 173 -14.25 33.08 -0.72
CA GLU A 173 -15.28 34.08 -1.04
C GLU A 173 -15.91 34.66 0.24
N LEU A 174 -16.35 33.80 1.18
CA LEU A 174 -16.92 34.25 2.45
C LEU A 174 -15.91 35.03 3.31
N GLN A 175 -14.64 34.62 3.31
CA GLN A 175 -13.57 35.34 4.01
C GLN A 175 -13.35 36.73 3.42
N ASN A 176 -13.31 36.85 2.08
CA ASN A 176 -13.18 38.13 1.41
C ASN A 176 -14.37 39.06 1.68
N ASP A 177 -15.60 38.51 1.72
CA ASP A 177 -16.79 39.28 2.04
C ASP A 177 -16.73 39.81 3.48
N LEU A 178 -16.33 38.96 4.44
CA LEU A 178 -16.14 39.37 5.84
C LEU A 178 -15.08 40.47 5.96
N ASP A 179 -13.92 40.28 5.33
CA ASP A 179 -12.82 41.25 5.38
C ASP A 179 -13.25 42.58 4.74
N SER A 180 -13.99 42.54 3.63
CA SER A 180 -14.50 43.75 2.97
C SER A 180 -15.47 44.53 3.85
N VAL A 181 -16.42 43.85 4.51
CA VAL A 181 -17.38 44.51 5.41
C VAL A 181 -16.65 45.08 6.63
N TRP A 182 -15.70 44.33 7.19
CA TRP A 182 -14.93 44.78 8.34
C TRP A 182 -14.04 45.99 8.02
N ASP A 183 -13.35 45.98 6.89
CA ASP A 183 -12.49 47.09 6.50
C ASP A 183 -13.29 48.37 6.21
N ASP A 184 -14.48 48.27 5.61
CA ASP A 184 -15.38 49.41 5.42
C ASP A 184 -15.85 50.01 6.76
N GLU A 185 -16.33 49.17 7.69
CA GLU A 185 -16.75 49.62 9.02
C GLU A 185 -15.60 50.19 9.85
N LYS A 186 -14.41 49.59 9.74
CA LYS A 186 -13.18 50.09 10.36
C LYS A 186 -12.78 51.46 9.81
N LEU A 187 -12.93 51.70 8.52
CA LEU A 187 -12.67 53.01 7.91
C LEU A 187 -13.66 54.06 8.41
N LYS A 188 -14.96 53.75 8.44
CA LYS A 188 -15.99 54.65 8.98
C LYS A 188 -15.74 54.99 10.44
N THR A 189 -15.42 53.99 11.26
CA THR A 189 -15.13 54.16 12.68
C THR A 189 -13.89 55.04 12.90
N LYS A 190 -12.82 54.83 12.14
CA LYS A 190 -11.61 55.67 12.20
C LYS A 190 -11.90 57.12 11.81
N ALA A 191 -12.67 57.34 10.74
CA ALA A 191 -13.05 58.67 10.32
C ALA A 191 -13.85 59.39 11.42
N PHE A 192 -14.78 58.68 12.08
CA PHE A 192 -15.54 59.22 13.20
C PHE A 192 -14.66 59.54 14.41
N ILE A 193 -13.71 58.67 14.77
CA ILE A 193 -12.75 58.95 15.86
C ILE A 193 -11.99 60.24 15.58
N ASN A 194 -11.47 60.40 14.36
CA ASN A 194 -10.73 61.61 13.97
C ASN A 194 -11.61 62.88 14.08
N GLU A 195 -12.86 62.82 13.61
CA GLU A 195 -13.83 63.92 13.75
C GLU A 195 -14.00 64.33 15.22
N ILE A 196 -14.16 63.35 16.12
CA ILE A 196 -14.32 63.60 17.56
C ILE A 196 -13.03 64.13 18.20
N GLU A 197 -11.86 63.65 17.78
CA GLU A 197 -10.56 64.14 18.25
C GLU A 197 -10.30 65.60 17.86
N GLU A 198 -10.66 65.98 16.63
CA GLU A 198 -10.61 67.38 16.18
C GLU A 198 -11.51 68.25 17.06
N LYS A 199 -12.78 67.86 17.25
CA LYS A 199 -13.74 68.59 18.11
C LYS A 199 -13.28 68.67 19.57
N LYS A 200 -12.64 67.62 20.08
CA LYS A 200 -12.04 67.62 21.43
C LYS A 200 -10.88 68.60 21.53
N THR A 201 -10.07 68.73 20.48
CA THR A 201 -8.97 69.69 20.42
C THR A 201 -9.50 71.12 20.41
N ASP A 202 -10.51 71.41 19.59
CA ASP A 202 -11.22 72.70 19.59
C ASP A 202 -11.74 73.07 21.00
N LEU A 203 -12.36 72.10 21.70
CA LEU A 203 -12.85 72.30 23.07
C LEU A 203 -11.72 72.57 24.08
N ASN A 204 -10.56 71.94 23.93
CA ASN A 204 -9.40 72.21 24.77
C ASN A 204 -8.85 73.63 24.55
N GLU A 205 -8.82 74.10 23.30
CA GLU A 205 -8.42 75.47 22.98
C GLU A 205 -9.38 76.52 23.56
N ILE A 206 -10.69 76.24 23.50
CA ILE A 206 -11.73 77.06 24.14
C ILE A 206 -11.52 77.09 25.66
N LEU A 207 -11.23 75.96 26.28
CA LEU A 207 -10.92 75.88 27.72
C LEU A 207 -9.68 76.70 28.08
N HIS A 208 -8.60 76.58 27.31
CA HIS A 208 -7.40 77.40 27.52
C HIS A 208 -7.69 78.89 27.38
N SER A 209 -8.50 79.28 26.40
CA SER A 209 -8.93 80.67 26.20
C SER A 209 -9.73 81.20 27.40
N LEU A 210 -10.66 80.40 27.94
CA LEU A 210 -11.42 80.73 29.14
C LEU A 210 -10.50 80.96 30.35
N LEU A 211 -9.53 80.07 30.55
CA LEU A 211 -8.55 80.17 31.63
C LEU A 211 -7.67 81.42 31.47
N ALA A 212 -7.25 81.76 30.26
CA ALA A 212 -6.49 82.98 29.98
C ALA A 212 -7.31 84.25 30.26
N LEU A 213 -8.57 84.29 29.81
CA LEU A 213 -9.50 85.39 30.08
C LEU A 213 -9.70 85.61 31.58
N SER A 214 -9.89 84.53 32.35
CA SER A 214 -10.07 84.63 33.81
C SER A 214 -8.84 85.18 34.55
N LYS A 215 -7.62 84.97 34.04
CA LYS A 215 -6.36 85.37 34.71
C LYS A 215 -5.82 86.74 34.29
N HIS A 216 -6.02 87.16 33.04
CA HIS A 216 -5.24 88.25 32.44
C HIS A 216 -6.05 89.35 31.75
N SER A 217 -7.39 89.37 31.86
CA SER A 217 -8.23 90.33 31.12
C SER A 217 -9.09 91.25 32.01
N SER A 218 -9.55 92.37 31.44
CA SER A 218 -10.43 93.31 32.14
C SER A 218 -11.85 92.76 32.35
N LYS A 219 -12.60 93.27 33.33
CA LYS A 219 -13.96 92.81 33.65
C LYS A 219 -14.91 92.79 32.44
N THR A 220 -14.82 93.80 31.56
CA THR A 220 -15.63 93.89 30.34
C THR A 220 -15.23 92.81 29.32
N GLN A 221 -13.94 92.57 29.14
CA GLN A 221 -13.44 91.51 28.25
C GLN A 221 -13.79 90.11 28.77
N GLN A 222 -13.75 89.90 30.09
CA GLN A 222 -14.21 88.66 30.73
C GLN A 222 -15.69 88.42 30.46
N PHE A 223 -16.55 89.41 30.67
CA PHE A 223 -17.99 89.26 30.45
C PHE A 223 -18.32 88.91 29.00
N LEU A 224 -17.74 89.63 28.02
CA LEU A 224 -17.98 89.37 26.60
C LEU A 224 -17.39 88.03 26.15
N GLY A 225 -16.17 87.70 26.58
CA GLY A 225 -15.50 86.45 26.21
C GLY A 225 -16.19 85.22 26.80
N VAL A 226 -16.64 85.28 28.05
CA VAL A 226 -17.40 84.20 28.68
C VAL A 226 -18.73 83.96 27.97
N HIS A 227 -19.48 85.02 27.64
CA HIS A 227 -20.75 84.89 26.93
C HIS A 227 -20.55 84.29 25.52
N GLN A 228 -19.45 84.64 24.82
CA GLN A 228 -19.12 84.05 23.53
C GLN A 228 -18.76 82.56 23.65
N ILE A 229 -17.97 82.18 24.65
CA ILE A 229 -17.63 80.78 24.93
C ILE A 229 -18.87 79.97 25.33
N GLU A 230 -19.78 80.56 26.10
CA GLU A 230 -21.05 79.93 26.47
C GLU A 230 -21.92 79.61 25.23
N GLN A 231 -21.95 80.52 24.25
CA GLN A 231 -22.63 80.27 22.98
C GLN A 231 -22.00 79.10 22.22
N GLN A 232 -20.67 79.02 22.15
CA GLN A 232 -19.95 77.90 21.53
C GLN A 232 -20.22 76.58 22.26
N MET A 233 -20.21 76.58 23.59
CA MET A 233 -20.53 75.39 24.39
C MET A 233 -21.95 74.88 24.15
N ASN A 234 -22.92 75.78 23.95
CA ASN A 234 -24.29 75.39 23.61
C ASN A 234 -24.40 74.75 22.21
N GLN A 235 -23.53 75.12 21.27
CA GLN A 235 -23.44 74.44 19.97
C GLN A 235 -22.90 73.01 20.11
N TYR A 236 -21.83 72.82 20.90
CA TYR A 236 -21.27 71.48 21.16
C TYR A 236 -22.25 70.57 21.91
N LYS A 237 -23.04 71.10 22.85
CA LYS A 237 -24.08 70.32 23.53
C LYS A 237 -25.12 69.80 22.55
N ARG A 238 -25.62 70.66 21.63
CA ARG A 238 -26.57 70.24 20.59
C ARG A 238 -25.98 69.18 19.66
N TYR A 239 -24.72 69.37 19.25
CA TYR A 239 -24.02 68.39 18.43
C TYR A 239 -23.89 67.04 19.13
N ILE A 240 -23.56 67.01 20.42
CA ILE A 240 -23.54 65.75 21.20
C ILE A 240 -24.92 65.11 21.22
N ASP A 241 -25.99 65.87 21.48
CA ASP A 241 -27.36 65.36 21.48
C ASP A 241 -27.76 64.76 20.11
N GLU A 242 -27.35 65.39 19.01
CA GLU A 242 -27.53 64.88 17.64
C GLU A 242 -26.80 63.56 17.41
N LEU A 243 -25.54 63.43 17.87
CA LEU A 243 -24.78 62.17 17.77
C LEU A 243 -25.45 60.99 18.49
N TRP A 244 -26.09 61.26 19.65
CA TRP A 244 -26.85 60.25 20.38
C TRP A 244 -28.14 59.84 19.66
N GLN A 245 -28.84 60.79 19.05
CA GLN A 245 -30.11 60.54 18.36
C GLN A 245 -29.90 59.80 17.02
N ASP A 246 -28.87 60.16 16.26
CA ASP A 246 -28.56 59.56 14.96
C ASP A 246 -27.99 58.13 15.10
N GLY A 247 -27.67 57.69 16.33
CA GLY A 247 -27.15 56.35 16.60
C GLY A 247 -25.69 56.17 16.20
N ARG A 248 -24.97 57.25 15.86
CA ARG A 248 -23.53 57.24 15.54
C ARG A 248 -22.64 56.85 16.72
N MET A 249 -23.19 56.94 17.94
CA MET A 249 -22.57 56.50 19.20
C MET A 249 -22.82 55.02 19.53
N LYS A 250 -23.57 54.27 18.71
CA LYS A 250 -23.87 52.85 18.98
C LYS A 250 -22.68 51.96 18.64
N ASP A 251 -22.55 50.88 19.39
CA ASP A 251 -21.57 49.83 19.10
C ASP A 251 -21.89 49.13 17.78
N VAL A 252 -20.86 48.88 16.97
CA VAL A 252 -20.97 48.10 15.72
C VAL A 252 -20.70 46.63 16.04
N CYS A 253 -21.62 45.76 15.66
CA CYS A 253 -21.48 44.31 15.74
C CYS A 253 -21.63 43.70 14.34
N ILE A 254 -20.74 42.78 13.99
CA ILE A 254 -20.82 42.01 12.75
C ILE A 254 -21.10 40.57 13.13
N ASP A 255 -22.27 40.08 12.77
CA ASP A 255 -22.69 38.70 12.97
C ASP A 255 -22.80 37.98 11.63
N VAL A 256 -22.46 36.68 11.63
CA VAL A 256 -22.65 35.80 10.47
C VAL A 256 -23.99 35.09 10.64
N GLU A 257 -24.95 35.38 9.77
CA GLU A 257 -26.23 34.68 9.76
C GLU A 257 -26.18 33.45 8.87
N GLU A 258 -26.49 32.29 9.46
CA GLU A 258 -26.59 31.04 8.71
C GLU A 258 -27.91 30.99 7.92
N ASN A 259 -27.82 30.77 6.62
CA ASN A 259 -29.02 30.55 5.81
C ASN A 259 -29.61 29.16 6.10
N SER A 260 -30.94 29.06 6.18
CA SER A 260 -31.70 27.81 6.23
C SER A 260 -31.26 26.74 5.20
N ASN A 261 -30.73 27.16 4.04
CA ASN A 261 -30.19 26.25 3.03
C ASN A 261 -28.85 25.65 3.42
N PHE A 262 -27.98 26.38 4.13
CA PHE A 262 -26.72 25.87 4.66
C PHE A 262 -26.97 24.75 5.66
N LEU A 263 -27.90 24.96 6.60
CA LEU A 263 -28.28 23.98 7.59
C LEU A 263 -28.83 22.69 6.95
N LYS A 264 -29.67 22.81 5.92
CA LYS A 264 -30.18 21.65 5.15
C LYS A 264 -29.07 20.84 4.49
N VAL A 265 -28.06 21.51 3.93
CA VAL A 265 -26.92 20.85 3.28
C VAL A 265 -26.03 20.16 4.32
N VAL A 266 -25.75 20.81 5.45
CA VAL A 266 -24.96 20.23 6.54
C VAL A 266 -25.65 18.99 7.12
N THR A 267 -26.94 19.08 7.45
CA THR A 267 -27.69 17.93 7.96
C THR A 267 -27.79 16.79 6.93
N ALA A 268 -27.90 17.12 5.63
CA ALA A 268 -27.87 16.11 4.57
C ALA A 268 -26.50 15.44 4.46
N LEU A 269 -25.40 16.17 4.62
CA LEU A 269 -24.04 15.61 4.62
C LEU A 269 -23.76 14.75 5.86
N GLU A 270 -24.21 15.19 7.03
CA GLU A 270 -24.04 14.44 8.30
C GLU A 270 -24.87 13.16 8.35
N SER A 271 -26.02 13.12 7.66
CA SER A 271 -26.87 11.93 7.57
C SER A 271 -26.45 10.92 6.49
N LEU A 272 -25.48 11.26 5.64
CA LEU A 272 -24.91 10.34 4.66
C LEU A 272 -23.91 9.41 5.34
N GLU A 273 -24.31 8.17 5.64
CA GLU A 273 -23.40 7.11 6.11
C GLU A 273 -22.33 6.74 5.05
N SER A 274 -22.59 6.99 3.77
CA SER A 274 -21.67 6.73 2.66
C SER A 274 -22.00 7.58 1.44
N LEU A 275 -20.97 8.11 0.77
CA LEU A 275 -21.07 8.79 -0.54
C LEU A 275 -21.01 7.80 -1.72
N GLY A 276 -20.94 6.49 -1.45
CA GLY A 276 -20.69 5.44 -2.42
C GLY A 276 -19.60 4.48 -1.95
N HIS A 277 -19.53 3.29 -2.56
CA HIS A 277 -18.52 2.28 -2.25
C HIS A 277 -17.61 2.05 -3.45
N VAL A 278 -16.30 2.04 -3.20
CA VAL A 278 -15.28 1.60 -4.16
C VAL A 278 -14.71 0.29 -3.63
N PHE A 279 -14.62 -0.72 -4.49
CA PHE A 279 -14.13 -2.06 -4.13
C PHE A 279 -12.85 -2.38 -4.88
N VAL A 280 -11.89 -2.99 -4.19
CA VAL A 280 -10.68 -3.55 -4.82
C VAL A 280 -11.00 -4.96 -5.30
N VAL A 281 -10.77 -5.24 -6.58
CA VAL A 281 -11.01 -6.56 -7.19
C VAL A 281 -9.68 -7.21 -7.55
N ARG A 282 -9.45 -8.43 -7.04
CA ARG A 282 -8.35 -9.29 -7.49
C ARG A 282 -8.73 -9.90 -8.84
N LYS A 283 -7.93 -9.65 -9.87
CA LYS A 283 -8.02 -10.36 -11.15
C LYS A 283 -6.90 -11.39 -11.24
N GLU A 284 -7.25 -12.63 -11.54
CA GLU A 284 -6.29 -13.68 -11.87
C GLU A 284 -6.33 -13.90 -13.38
N ALA A 285 -5.18 -13.82 -14.04
CA ALA A 285 -5.05 -14.26 -15.42
C ALA A 285 -4.64 -15.74 -15.40
N SER A 286 -5.52 -16.64 -15.82
CA SER A 286 -5.09 -17.99 -16.19
C SER A 286 -4.24 -17.87 -17.46
N ARG A 287 -3.04 -18.44 -17.47
CA ARG A 287 -2.33 -18.72 -18.71
C ARG A 287 -2.99 -19.94 -19.36
N ASP A 288 -4.21 -19.78 -19.85
CA ASP A 288 -4.74 -20.71 -20.85
C ASP A 288 -4.17 -20.29 -22.20
N ASN A 289 -3.55 -21.25 -22.88
CA ASN A 289 -2.71 -21.06 -24.06
C ASN A 289 -3.51 -20.77 -25.35
N ASP A 290 -4.80 -20.43 -25.23
CA ASP A 290 -5.67 -20.10 -26.35
C ASP A 290 -6.60 -18.96 -25.95
N ASN A 291 -6.32 -17.73 -26.41
CA ASN A 291 -7.40 -16.80 -26.73
C ASN A 291 -6.96 -15.69 -27.71
N ILE A 292 -7.64 -15.72 -28.85
CA ILE A 292 -7.61 -14.74 -29.93
C ILE A 292 -8.28 -13.46 -29.42
N PHE A 293 -7.52 -12.38 -29.31
CA PHE A 293 -8.07 -11.05 -29.12
C PHE A 293 -8.73 -10.57 -30.43
N ARG A 294 -10.02 -10.22 -30.38
CA ARG A 294 -10.66 -9.41 -31.42
C ARG A 294 -10.91 -8.01 -30.86
N GLU A 295 -10.12 -7.07 -31.33
CA GLU A 295 -10.34 -5.63 -31.16
C GLU A 295 -11.60 -5.22 -31.93
N VAL A 296 -12.57 -4.60 -31.25
CA VAL A 296 -13.71 -3.94 -31.92
C VAL A 296 -13.57 -2.45 -31.67
N GLN A 297 -13.18 -1.72 -32.72
CA GLN A 297 -13.21 -0.26 -32.71
C GLN A 297 -14.65 0.23 -32.85
N VAL A 298 -15.11 1.03 -31.89
CA VAL A 298 -16.37 1.76 -31.98
C VAL A 298 -16.05 3.22 -32.32
N GLU A 299 -16.27 3.62 -33.57
CA GLU A 299 -16.25 5.03 -33.96
C GLU A 299 -17.57 5.71 -33.56
N CYS A 300 -17.50 6.68 -32.65
CA CYS A 300 -18.63 7.54 -32.30
C CYS A 300 -18.60 8.78 -33.19
N ARG A 301 -19.61 8.99 -34.05
CA ARG A 301 -19.57 10.03 -35.10
C ARG A 301 -20.03 11.43 -34.70
N ASP A 302 -20.51 11.69 -33.49
CA ASP A 302 -21.17 12.98 -33.18
C ASP A 302 -20.66 13.71 -31.92
N SER A 303 -19.34 13.76 -31.68
CA SER A 303 -18.77 14.74 -30.74
C SER A 303 -17.29 15.02 -31.01
N PRO A 304 -16.85 16.29 -31.18
CA PRO A 304 -15.46 16.63 -31.43
C PRO A 304 -14.53 16.47 -30.21
N PHE A 305 -15.06 16.10 -29.03
CA PHE A 305 -14.29 16.08 -27.78
C PHE A 305 -13.67 14.72 -27.40
N PHE A 306 -14.08 13.61 -28.04
CA PHE A 306 -13.61 12.27 -27.68
C PHE A 306 -12.92 11.62 -28.87
N ARG A 307 -11.65 11.96 -29.10
CA ARG A 307 -10.76 11.11 -29.91
C ARG A 307 -10.05 10.14 -28.99
N ASN A 308 -10.30 8.85 -29.25
CA ASN A 308 -9.59 7.69 -28.70
C ASN A 308 -9.87 7.40 -27.22
N ILE A 309 -11.05 6.82 -26.94
CA ILE A 309 -11.22 5.98 -25.76
C ILE A 309 -11.16 4.54 -26.25
N SER A 310 -10.05 3.86 -26.00
CA SER A 310 -9.93 2.42 -26.18
C SER A 310 -10.64 1.74 -24.99
N LEU A 311 -11.75 1.07 -25.26
CA LEU A 311 -12.50 0.29 -24.27
C LEU A 311 -12.19 -1.20 -24.48
N GLU A 312 -11.47 -1.80 -23.54
CA GLU A 312 -11.29 -3.26 -23.47
C GLU A 312 -12.60 -3.90 -22.98
N LEU A 313 -13.28 -4.61 -23.88
CA LEU A 313 -14.48 -5.39 -23.56
C LEU A 313 -14.08 -6.79 -23.09
N GLU A 314 -14.11 -7.02 -21.77
CA GLU A 314 -14.12 -8.37 -21.21
C GLU A 314 -15.54 -8.94 -21.31
N THR A 315 -15.74 -9.92 -22.19
CA THR A 315 -17.01 -10.66 -22.26
C THR A 315 -17.05 -11.70 -21.14
N LYS A 316 -17.82 -11.42 -20.09
CA LYS A 316 -18.15 -12.42 -19.08
C LYS A 316 -19.59 -12.87 -19.30
N LYS A 317 -19.79 -14.16 -19.60
CA LYS A 317 -21.12 -14.77 -19.70
C LYS A 317 -21.67 -14.98 -18.29
N ASP A 318 -22.48 -14.05 -17.82
CA ASP A 318 -23.28 -14.25 -16.61
C ASP A 318 -24.77 -14.30 -16.98
N ILE A 319 -25.48 -15.28 -16.41
CA ILE A 319 -26.91 -15.50 -16.63
C ILE A 319 -27.67 -14.62 -15.63
N LEU A 320 -28.40 -13.62 -16.12
CA LEU A 320 -29.24 -12.74 -15.29
C LEU A 320 -30.72 -13.02 -15.56
N HIS A 321 -31.48 -13.21 -14.49
CA HIS A 321 -32.94 -13.29 -14.57
C HIS A 321 -33.52 -11.88 -14.69
N ILE A 322 -34.11 -11.55 -15.84
CA ILE A 322 -34.86 -10.31 -16.05
C ILE A 322 -36.27 -10.71 -16.48
N ASN A 323 -37.28 -10.31 -15.71
CA ASN A 323 -38.71 -10.54 -15.99
C ASN A 323 -39.05 -12.00 -16.35
N ASP A 324 -38.69 -12.95 -15.48
CA ASP A 324 -39.02 -14.38 -15.57
C ASP A 324 -38.68 -15.09 -16.89
N THR A 325 -37.81 -14.50 -17.72
CA THR A 325 -37.24 -15.13 -18.91
C THR A 325 -35.72 -15.15 -18.84
N LEU A 326 -35.14 -16.34 -19.03
CA LEU A 326 -33.68 -16.53 -19.04
C LEU A 326 -33.08 -15.84 -20.27
N GLN A 327 -32.32 -14.77 -20.08
CA GLN A 327 -31.53 -14.17 -21.15
C GLN A 327 -30.05 -14.12 -20.77
N VAL A 328 -29.21 -14.54 -21.71
CA VAL A 328 -27.75 -14.48 -21.57
C VAL A 328 -27.30 -13.08 -21.92
N VAL A 329 -26.90 -12.33 -20.89
CA VAL A 329 -26.28 -11.01 -21.08
C VAL A 329 -24.84 -11.24 -21.49
N THR A 330 -24.46 -10.70 -22.64
CA THR A 330 -23.14 -10.97 -23.24
C THR A 330 -22.16 -9.82 -22.99
N ALA A 331 -22.68 -8.61 -22.77
CA ALA A 331 -21.91 -7.44 -22.37
C ALA A 331 -22.79 -6.41 -21.63
N MET A 332 -22.17 -5.68 -20.70
CA MET A 332 -22.80 -4.57 -19.97
C MET A 332 -21.91 -3.33 -20.11
N ILE A 333 -22.50 -2.22 -20.54
CA ILE A 333 -21.79 -0.94 -20.74
C ILE A 333 -22.42 0.09 -19.81
N CYS A 334 -21.63 0.64 -18.89
CA CYS A 334 -22.02 1.76 -18.04
C CYS A 334 -21.58 3.07 -18.66
N LEU A 335 -22.52 4.01 -18.82
CA LEU A 335 -22.25 5.36 -19.29
C LEU A 335 -22.01 6.30 -18.10
N THR A 336 -21.30 7.39 -18.35
CA THR A 336 -20.88 8.39 -17.34
C THR A 336 -22.05 9.19 -16.74
N ASP A 337 -23.27 9.00 -17.24
CA ASP A 337 -24.49 9.62 -16.74
C ASP A 337 -25.40 8.64 -15.97
N ASN A 338 -24.81 7.59 -15.38
CA ASN A 338 -25.49 6.55 -14.61
C ASN A 338 -26.53 5.72 -15.39
N ARG A 339 -26.45 5.69 -16.72
CA ARG A 339 -27.24 4.76 -17.55
C ARG A 339 -26.44 3.50 -17.84
N VAL A 340 -27.14 2.36 -17.87
CA VAL A 340 -26.55 1.04 -18.17
C VAL A 340 -27.22 0.47 -19.41
N ILE A 341 -26.41 0.08 -20.40
CA ILE A 341 -26.85 -0.61 -21.61
C ILE A 341 -26.48 -2.09 -21.46
N LEU A 342 -27.49 -2.95 -21.54
CA LEU A 342 -27.34 -4.41 -21.52
C LEU A 342 -27.47 -4.94 -22.94
N ILE A 343 -26.48 -5.73 -23.38
CA ILE A 343 -26.50 -6.37 -24.70
C ILE A 343 -26.77 -7.86 -24.49
N ALA A 344 -28.01 -8.28 -24.77
CA ALA A 344 -28.44 -9.67 -24.70
C ALA A 344 -28.28 -10.36 -26.07
N GLY A 345 -27.68 -11.55 -26.08
CA GLY A 345 -27.34 -12.25 -27.30
C GLY A 345 -28.40 -13.28 -27.70
N LYS A 346 -29.23 -12.95 -28.69
CA LYS A 346 -29.42 -13.73 -29.94
C LYS A 346 -30.35 -12.98 -30.89
N GLU A 347 -29.79 -12.66 -32.05
CA GLU A 347 -30.41 -12.14 -33.27
C GLU A 347 -31.45 -11.01 -33.16
N LYS A 348 -31.02 -9.86 -33.72
CA LYS A 348 -31.76 -8.63 -34.02
C LYS A 348 -32.08 -7.70 -32.84
N TYR A 349 -31.53 -6.49 -33.01
CA TYR A 349 -31.61 -5.28 -32.20
C TYR A 349 -32.95 -5.08 -31.46
N PHE A 350 -32.87 -4.71 -30.18
CA PHE A 350 -33.96 -4.03 -29.47
C PHE A 350 -33.44 -2.80 -28.73
N TYR A 351 -34.22 -1.72 -28.84
CA TYR A 351 -34.03 -0.45 -28.15
C TYR A 351 -34.76 -0.43 -26.79
N LEU A 352 -34.13 0.24 -25.83
CA LEU A 352 -34.68 1.00 -24.69
C LEU A 352 -35.54 0.29 -23.62
N GLY A 353 -35.17 0.56 -22.36
CA GLY A 353 -36.05 0.45 -21.19
C GLY A 353 -35.42 1.13 -19.96
N LEU A 354 -35.75 2.40 -19.74
CA LEU A 354 -35.49 3.14 -18.50
C LEU A 354 -36.30 2.51 -17.36
N THR A 355 -35.68 1.78 -16.44
CA THR A 355 -36.29 1.48 -15.13
C THR A 355 -35.26 1.54 -14.03
N ALA A 356 -35.47 2.48 -13.11
CA ALA A 356 -34.74 2.61 -11.86
C ALA A 356 -34.86 1.32 -11.03
N PHE A 357 -33.76 0.60 -10.86
CA PHE A 357 -33.74 -0.57 -9.97
C PHE A 357 -33.46 -0.13 -8.53
N SER A 358 -34.54 -0.04 -7.75
CA SER A 358 -34.50 0.04 -6.30
C SER A 358 -33.96 -1.27 -5.71
N ARG A 359 -33.03 -1.13 -4.76
CA ARG A 359 -32.46 -2.13 -3.85
C ARG A 359 -33.34 -3.38 -3.62
N LYS A 360 -32.76 -4.56 -3.89
CA LYS A 360 -32.95 -5.75 -3.02
C LYS A 360 -31.76 -6.68 -3.16
N ILE A 361 -30.88 -6.62 -2.17
CA ILE A 361 -29.78 -7.58 -1.95
C ILE A 361 -30.42 -8.88 -1.45
N LEU A 362 -30.38 -9.92 -2.27
CA LEU A 362 -30.56 -11.30 -1.77
C LEU A 362 -29.18 -11.79 -1.34
N LYS A 363 -29.00 -11.91 -0.02
CA LYS A 363 -27.92 -12.68 0.58
C LYS A 363 -28.08 -14.14 0.17
N TYR A 364 -27.06 -14.73 -0.43
CA TYR A 364 -26.54 -16.06 -0.09
C TYR A 364 -25.07 -16.15 -0.48
#